data_AF-A0A9P7AHC5-F1
#
_entry.id   AF-A0A9P7AHC5-F1
#
_cell.length_a   1.000
_cell.length_b   1.000
_cell.length_c   1.000
_cell.angle_alpha   90.00
_cell.angle_beta   90.00
_cell.angle_gamma   90.00
#
_symmetry.space_group_name_H-M   'P 1'
#
loop_
_entity.id
_entity.type
_entity.pdbx_description
1 polymer ?
#
loop_
_entity_poly.entity_id
_entity_poly.type
_entity_poly.pdbx_seq_one_letter_code
_entity_poly.pdbx_strand_id
1 'polypeptide(L)'
;MYSDLLHITTLLHILQVVIASDATVVPNRINFDLHNQFVLPVAEDQLPLTAAYPIPPSEPPAISLKTRPITVYRPKSLDAHEHARLRSLLHAETEPIEWEQKVVSGPDIEDRHTLSQLARMTANAYQLPGHKNWYDLDSSWDVNTSFPFGWDNDEDGFRGHVFTSRDRSTVVLSIKGTTLQGPTSKKDKLNDNLLFSCCCARVDFSWTFSTVCDCYSWSALHQRCDDTCLSKALIEDSLFYSTGVKLVKDVIFLYPFADVWLVGHSLGGSLASLLGSTFGLPAVAFEAPGERMAANRLHLPLPPPIGDSSRPPVPIIHVYHNADPIPQGACTGVASPCAQGGYALETRCHLGKSIVYDTVQKLGWHVDLRKHVIKEVILEVLDLQDGWPDEDGNEWDVPVAREEEDCVDCFKWEFGDYKKDKDG
;
A
#
# COMPACT_ATOMS: atom_id res chain seq x y z
N MET A 1 -35.96 87.96 -1.31
CA MET A 1 -35.77 88.12 0.14
C MET A 1 -35.39 86.76 0.71
N TYR A 2 -34.17 86.68 1.28
CA TYR A 2 -33.66 85.80 2.35
C TYR A 2 -34.60 84.68 2.87
N SER A 3 -34.18 83.46 3.22
CA SER A 3 -32.85 82.94 3.61
C SER A 3 -32.90 81.41 3.65
N ASP A 4 -31.72 80.80 3.56
CA ASP A 4 -31.35 79.40 3.73
C ASP A 4 -31.79 78.72 5.05
N LEU A 5 -31.85 77.37 5.05
CA LEU A 5 -31.02 76.55 5.96
C LEU A 5 -30.95 75.05 5.53
N LEU A 6 -29.72 74.52 5.55
CA LEU A 6 -29.28 73.14 5.31
C LEU A 6 -29.67 72.13 6.42
N HIS A 7 -29.80 70.84 6.05
CA HIS A 7 -29.20 69.64 6.71
C HIS A 7 -29.63 68.36 5.94
N ILE A 8 -28.81 67.77 5.06
CA ILE A 8 -27.74 66.75 5.24
C ILE A 8 -28.26 65.29 5.43
N THR A 9 -28.29 64.60 4.29
CA THR A 9 -27.89 63.21 3.94
C THR A 9 -28.30 61.98 4.75
N THR A 10 -28.88 61.01 4.04
CA THR A 10 -28.34 59.62 3.90
C THR A 10 -28.98 58.97 2.67
N LEU A 11 -28.17 58.47 1.73
CA LEU A 11 -28.63 57.87 0.48
C LEU A 11 -27.92 56.52 0.33
N LEU A 12 -28.65 55.43 0.58
CA LEU A 12 -28.23 54.08 0.21
C LEU A 12 -28.32 53.96 -1.32
N HIS A 13 -27.23 53.53 -1.96
CA HIS A 13 -27.26 53.04 -3.34
C HIS A 13 -26.90 51.57 -3.35
N ILE A 14 -27.88 50.76 -3.73
CA ILE A 14 -27.72 49.37 -4.14
C ILE A 14 -27.06 49.39 -5.52
N LEU A 15 -25.85 48.87 -5.62
CA LEU A 15 -25.20 48.62 -6.91
C LEU A 15 -25.24 47.12 -7.19
N GLN A 16 -25.98 46.77 -8.25
CA GLN A 16 -26.01 45.43 -8.83
C GLN A 16 -24.62 45.07 -9.37
N VAL A 17 -24.09 43.91 -8.98
CA VAL A 17 -22.90 43.33 -9.61
C VAL A 17 -23.36 42.43 -10.75
N VAL A 18 -23.06 42.85 -11.97
CA VAL A 18 -23.11 42.03 -13.18
C VAL A 18 -21.84 41.19 -13.22
N ILE A 19 -21.96 39.87 -13.22
CA ILE A 19 -20.82 38.97 -13.47
C ILE A 19 -20.66 38.86 -14.99
N ALA A 20 -19.67 39.59 -15.52
CA ALA A 20 -19.13 39.33 -16.85
C ALA A 20 -17.91 38.41 -16.68
N SER A 21 -17.97 37.23 -17.28
CA SER A 21 -16.82 36.34 -17.44
C SER A 21 -15.90 36.91 -18.52
N ASP A 22 -14.66 37.23 -18.16
CA ASP A 22 -13.59 37.35 -19.15
C ASP A 22 -12.26 36.81 -18.59
N ALA A 23 -11.45 36.28 -19.49
CA ALA A 23 -10.32 35.41 -19.21
C ALA A 23 -9.02 36.15 -18.84
N THR A 24 -8.14 35.43 -18.14
CA THR A 24 -6.67 35.62 -18.01
C THR A 24 -6.13 36.86 -17.28
N VAL A 25 -5.64 36.66 -16.04
CA VAL A 25 -4.34 37.19 -15.55
C VAL A 25 -3.75 36.21 -14.53
N VAL A 26 -2.58 35.65 -14.83
CA VAL A 26 -1.74 34.89 -13.88
C VAL A 26 -0.90 35.93 -13.09
N PRO A 27 -0.91 35.94 -11.75
CA PRO A 27 -0.07 36.84 -10.99
C PRO A 27 1.42 36.44 -11.13
N ASN A 28 2.22 37.38 -11.65
CA ASN A 28 3.60 37.16 -12.09
C ASN A 28 4.65 37.48 -11.01
N ARG A 29 4.35 37.21 -9.73
CA ARG A 29 5.31 37.22 -8.60
C ARG A 29 4.67 36.69 -7.34
N ILE A 30 5.21 35.59 -6.82
CA ILE A 30 5.01 35.14 -5.43
C ILE A 30 6.34 35.39 -4.72
N ASN A 31 6.34 36.26 -3.70
CA ASN A 31 7.49 36.49 -2.84
C ASN A 31 7.57 35.35 -1.81
N PHE A 32 8.73 34.73 -1.69
CA PHE A 32 9.05 33.84 -0.57
C PHE A 32 10.01 34.57 0.37
N ASP A 33 9.60 34.69 1.63
CA ASP A 33 10.44 35.16 2.72
C ASP A 33 11.12 33.92 3.35
N LEU A 34 12.44 33.82 3.21
CA LEU A 34 13.24 32.72 3.77
C LEU A 34 13.64 33.08 5.20
N HIS A 35 12.94 32.51 6.18
CA HIS A 35 13.41 32.50 7.57
C HIS A 35 14.52 31.46 7.74
N ASN A 36 15.76 31.84 7.41
CA ASN A 36 16.96 31.24 7.99
C ASN A 36 17.61 32.29 8.89
N GLN A 37 17.43 32.15 10.21
CA GLN A 37 18.24 32.90 11.17
C GLN A 37 19.61 32.24 11.28
N PHE A 38 20.61 32.83 10.63
CA PHE A 38 22.01 32.63 10.97
C PHE A 38 22.51 33.86 11.74
N VAL A 39 23.00 33.65 12.96
CA VAL A 39 23.61 34.68 13.80
C VAL A 39 25.06 34.86 13.35
N LEU A 40 25.43 36.06 12.92
CA LEU A 40 26.80 36.46 12.61
C LEU A 40 27.48 37.08 13.84
N PRO A 41 28.78 36.86 14.09
CA PRO A 41 29.58 37.76 14.92
C PRO A 41 29.94 39.01 14.12
N VAL A 42 29.69 40.17 14.74
CA VAL A 42 30.01 41.50 14.21
C VAL A 42 31.53 41.71 14.21
N ALA A 43 32.08 42.12 13.08
CA ALA A 43 33.28 42.95 13.01
C ALA A 43 33.19 43.87 11.79
N GLU A 44 33.52 45.13 12.01
CA GLU A 44 33.39 46.27 11.09
C GLU A 44 34.26 46.18 9.82
N ASP A 45 33.80 46.96 8.84
CA ASP A 45 34.53 47.63 7.77
C ASP A 45 34.74 46.96 6.39
N GLN A 46 34.19 47.67 5.39
CA GLN A 46 34.60 47.82 3.99
C GLN A 46 34.23 46.71 2.98
N LEU A 47 33.21 47.00 2.16
CA LEU A 47 32.98 46.40 0.84
C LEU A 47 34.12 46.74 -0.14
N PRO A 48 34.49 45.79 -1.02
CA PRO A 48 34.20 46.01 -2.43
C PRO A 48 33.58 44.81 -3.15
N LEU A 49 32.87 45.12 -4.23
CA LEU A 49 32.14 44.23 -5.13
C LEU A 49 33.01 43.12 -5.77
N THR A 50 32.31 42.05 -6.20
CA THR A 50 32.73 40.90 -7.03
C THR A 50 33.38 39.71 -6.30
N ALA A 51 32.55 38.93 -5.60
CA ALA A 51 32.84 37.51 -5.33
C ALA A 51 32.02 36.66 -6.31
N ALA A 52 32.67 36.12 -7.34
CA ALA A 52 32.13 35.02 -8.12
C ALA A 52 32.11 33.79 -7.20
N TYR A 53 30.92 33.41 -6.71
CA TYR A 53 30.77 32.17 -5.97
C TYR A 53 31.07 30.99 -6.90
N PRO A 54 31.96 30.06 -6.50
CA PRO A 54 32.12 28.83 -7.25
C PRO A 54 30.77 28.11 -7.26
N ILE A 55 30.21 27.92 -8.45
CA ILE A 55 29.09 27.02 -8.69
C ILE A 55 29.56 25.67 -8.16
N PRO A 56 28.92 25.08 -7.13
CA PRO A 56 29.28 23.73 -6.70
C PRO A 56 29.16 22.82 -7.92
N PRO A 57 30.09 21.87 -8.13
CA PRO A 57 29.99 20.94 -9.23
C PRO A 57 28.60 20.32 -9.19
N SER A 58 27.89 20.39 -10.33
CA SER A 58 26.59 19.74 -10.49
C SER A 58 26.74 18.31 -9.98
N GLU A 59 26.02 17.98 -8.90
CA GLU A 59 25.91 16.59 -8.47
C GLU A 59 25.59 15.77 -9.73
N PRO A 60 26.24 14.60 -9.92
CA PRO A 60 25.85 13.70 -11.00
C PRO A 60 24.33 13.54 -10.94
N PRO A 61 23.61 13.52 -12.07
CA PRO A 61 22.16 13.44 -12.06
C PRO A 61 21.77 12.29 -11.14
N ALA A 62 21.11 12.63 -10.03
CA ALA A 62 20.59 11.65 -9.11
C ALA A 62 19.84 10.62 -9.95
N ILE A 63 20.18 9.33 -9.81
CA ILE A 63 19.41 8.27 -10.45
C ILE A 63 18.01 8.41 -9.87
N SER A 64 17.13 9.06 -10.62
CA SER A 64 15.75 9.31 -10.19
C SER A 64 14.96 8.04 -10.43
N LEU A 65 14.14 7.66 -9.45
CA LEU A 65 13.20 6.56 -9.61
C LEU A 65 12.40 6.74 -10.91
N LYS A 66 12.32 5.69 -11.74
CA LYS A 66 11.64 5.76 -13.02
C LYS A 66 10.14 5.57 -12.83
N THR A 67 9.37 6.40 -13.52
CA THR A 67 7.92 6.30 -13.56
C THR A 67 7.44 6.02 -14.97
N ARG A 68 6.26 5.41 -15.04
CA ARG A 68 5.56 5.17 -16.30
C ARG A 68 4.09 5.54 -16.16
N PRO A 69 3.45 6.08 -17.22
CA PRO A 69 2.00 6.27 -17.22
C PRO A 69 1.32 4.91 -17.11
N ILE A 70 0.44 4.75 -16.12
CA ILE A 70 -0.38 3.55 -15.96
C ILE A 70 -1.86 3.91 -15.96
N THR A 71 -2.66 3.05 -16.56
CA THR A 71 -4.11 3.17 -16.53
C THR A 71 -4.65 2.50 -15.28
N VAL A 72 -5.38 3.23 -14.46
CA VAL A 72 -6.03 2.74 -13.23
C VAL A 72 -7.53 2.99 -13.29
N TYR A 73 -8.29 2.15 -12.60
CA TYR A 73 -9.73 2.30 -12.45
C TYR A 73 -10.03 2.71 -11.01
N ARG A 74 -10.55 3.92 -10.83
CA ARG A 74 -10.91 4.45 -9.51
C ARG A 74 -12.43 4.53 -9.38
N PRO A 75 -13.00 4.27 -8.21
CA PRO A 75 -14.41 4.56 -7.98
C PRO A 75 -14.62 6.09 -8.08
N LYS A 76 -15.67 6.53 -8.78
CA LYS A 76 -15.99 7.97 -8.89
C LYS A 76 -16.32 8.60 -7.53
N SER A 77 -16.87 7.81 -6.61
CA SER A 77 -17.19 8.20 -5.25
C SER A 77 -16.74 7.12 -4.28
N LEU A 78 -15.84 7.49 -3.36
CA LEU A 78 -15.39 6.61 -2.28
C LEU A 78 -16.53 6.28 -1.31
N ASP A 79 -17.48 7.19 -1.13
CA ASP A 79 -18.65 6.95 -0.28
C ASP A 79 -19.61 5.95 -0.93
N ALA A 80 -19.79 6.01 -2.26
CA ALA A 80 -20.59 5.02 -2.98
C ALA A 80 -19.90 3.64 -2.99
N HIS A 81 -18.57 3.61 -3.11
CA HIS A 81 -17.78 2.38 -3.03
C HIS A 81 -17.93 1.73 -1.65
N GLU A 82 -17.79 2.50 -0.58
CA GLU A 82 -17.97 2.02 0.79
C GLU A 82 -19.43 1.59 1.06
N HIS A 83 -20.41 2.32 0.53
CA HIS A 83 -21.82 1.97 0.66
C HIS A 83 -22.13 0.62 0.00
N ALA A 84 -21.68 0.42 -1.24
CA ALA A 84 -21.85 -0.83 -1.97
C ALA A 84 -21.16 -2.01 -1.25
N ARG A 85 -19.96 -1.79 -0.70
CA ARG A 85 -19.26 -2.77 0.15
C ARG A 85 -20.09 -3.17 1.36
N LEU A 86 -20.61 -2.20 2.11
CA LEU A 86 -21.42 -2.46 3.30
C LEU A 86 -22.75 -3.15 2.99
N ARG A 87 -23.39 -2.82 1.86
CA ARG A 87 -24.61 -3.54 1.41
C ARG A 87 -24.33 -4.98 1.05
N SER A 88 -23.23 -5.24 0.33
CA SER A 88 -22.80 -6.60 0.02
C SER A 88 -22.54 -7.40 1.29
N LEU A 89 -21.87 -6.80 2.25
CA LEU A 89 -21.57 -7.44 3.52
C LEU A 89 -22.81 -7.74 4.37
N LEU A 90 -23.66 -6.73 4.60
CA LEU A 90 -24.73 -6.80 5.60
C LEU A 90 -26.02 -7.41 5.05
N HIS A 91 -26.22 -7.33 3.73
CA HIS A 91 -27.47 -7.69 3.09
C HIS A 91 -27.30 -8.66 1.92
N ALA A 92 -26.07 -9.09 1.60
CA ALA A 92 -25.76 -9.92 0.43
C ALA A 92 -26.28 -9.30 -0.89
N GLU A 93 -26.34 -7.97 -0.95
CA GLU A 93 -26.84 -7.22 -2.11
C GLU A 93 -25.69 -6.70 -2.96
N THR A 94 -25.89 -6.66 -4.29
CA THR A 94 -24.92 -6.05 -5.21
C THR A 94 -25.44 -4.69 -5.66
N GLU A 95 -24.62 -3.66 -5.50
CA GLU A 95 -24.92 -2.31 -6.00
C GLU A 95 -23.88 -1.92 -7.06
N PRO A 96 -24.31 -1.44 -8.25
CA PRO A 96 -23.38 -1.03 -9.29
C PRO A 96 -22.62 0.23 -8.87
N ILE A 97 -21.29 0.21 -9.05
CA ILE A 97 -20.41 1.36 -8.81
C ILE A 97 -19.92 1.89 -10.15
N GLU A 98 -19.91 3.21 -10.29
CA GLU A 98 -19.29 3.86 -11.44
C GLU A 98 -17.77 3.94 -11.26
N TRP A 99 -17.06 3.36 -12.22
CA TRP A 99 -15.60 3.39 -12.31
C TRP A 99 -15.15 4.46 -13.30
N GLU A 100 -14.10 5.19 -12.95
CA GLU A 100 -13.43 6.17 -13.80
C GLU A 100 -12.05 5.65 -14.17
N GLN A 101 -11.78 5.60 -15.48
CA GLN A 101 -10.45 5.31 -15.99
C GLN A 101 -9.57 6.57 -15.87
N LYS A 102 -8.44 6.47 -15.17
CA LYS A 102 -7.44 7.53 -15.05
C LYS A 102 -6.07 7.06 -15.49
N VAL A 103 -5.31 7.95 -16.10
CA VAL A 103 -3.88 7.76 -16.31
C VAL A 103 -3.14 8.47 -15.19
N VAL A 104 -2.31 7.74 -14.45
CA VAL A 104 -1.53 8.24 -13.32
C VAL A 104 -0.06 7.89 -13.50
N SER A 105 0.84 8.62 -12.83
CA SER A 105 2.26 8.26 -12.81
C SER A 105 2.42 7.08 -11.85
N GLY A 106 2.78 5.91 -12.36
CA GLY A 106 3.07 4.72 -11.57
C GLY A 106 4.55 4.39 -11.51
N PRO A 107 5.00 3.56 -10.55
CA PRO A 107 6.37 3.07 -10.53
C PRO A 107 6.64 2.23 -11.79
N ASP A 108 7.83 2.39 -12.38
CA ASP A 108 8.27 1.53 -13.47
C ASP A 108 8.71 0.16 -12.94
N ILE A 109 7.82 -0.81 -13.03
CA ILE A 109 8.04 -2.17 -12.52
C ILE A 109 8.98 -3.02 -13.37
N GLU A 110 9.36 -2.56 -14.57
CA GLU A 110 10.38 -3.20 -15.40
C GLU A 110 11.79 -2.67 -15.07
N ASP A 111 11.89 -1.61 -14.27
CA ASP A 111 13.15 -1.02 -13.83
C ASP A 111 13.58 -1.59 -12.48
N ARG A 112 14.67 -2.37 -12.49
CA ARG A 112 15.24 -3.01 -11.30
C ARG A 112 15.57 -2.00 -10.19
N HIS A 113 16.10 -0.83 -10.54
CA HIS A 113 16.44 0.22 -9.58
C HIS A 113 15.20 0.75 -8.86
N THR A 114 14.11 0.98 -9.61
CA THR A 114 12.81 1.39 -9.06
C THR A 114 12.27 0.36 -8.07
N LEU A 115 12.25 -0.93 -8.42
CA LEU A 115 11.83 -1.98 -7.47
C LEU A 115 12.75 -2.05 -6.25
N SER A 116 14.07 -1.90 -6.44
CA SER A 116 15.06 -1.92 -5.36
C SER A 116 14.88 -0.76 -4.36
N GLN A 117 14.54 0.45 -4.82
CA GLN A 117 14.21 1.59 -3.97
C GLN A 117 12.90 1.39 -3.20
N LEU A 118 11.84 0.88 -3.85
CA LEU A 118 10.57 0.58 -3.19
C LEU A 118 10.71 -0.54 -2.13
N ALA A 119 11.56 -1.54 -2.40
CA ALA A 119 11.88 -2.58 -1.44
C ALA A 119 12.62 -2.01 -0.21
N ARG A 120 13.53 -1.04 -0.39
CA ARG A 120 14.20 -0.34 0.73
C ARG A 120 13.24 0.48 1.57
N MET A 121 12.32 1.22 0.93
CA MET A 121 11.24 1.92 1.64
C MET A 121 10.37 0.96 2.44
N THR A 122 10.12 -0.23 1.88
CA THR A 122 9.38 -1.30 2.54
C THR A 122 10.15 -1.85 3.75
N ALA A 123 11.46 -2.07 3.64
CA ALA A 123 12.29 -2.46 4.77
C ALA A 123 12.37 -1.37 5.86
N ASN A 124 12.38 -0.10 5.45
CA ASN A 124 12.36 1.05 6.35
C ASN A 124 11.04 1.18 7.13
N ALA A 125 9.93 0.57 6.67
CA ALA A 125 8.69 0.53 7.46
C ALA A 125 8.82 -0.21 8.80
N TYR A 126 9.88 -0.99 9.01
CA TYR A 126 10.10 -1.81 10.21
C TYR A 126 10.92 -1.12 11.30
N GLN A 127 11.41 0.11 11.10
CA GLN A 127 12.23 0.82 12.09
C GLN A 127 12.21 2.33 11.86
N LEU A 128 12.71 3.10 12.82
CA LEU A 128 12.87 4.54 12.67
C LEU A 128 14.18 4.92 11.96
N PRO A 129 14.29 6.13 11.36
CA PRO A 129 15.52 6.62 10.77
C PRO A 129 16.69 6.60 11.75
N GLY A 130 17.89 6.26 11.27
CA GLY A 130 19.12 6.20 12.08
C GLY A 130 19.38 4.88 12.80
N HIS A 131 18.47 3.90 12.71
CA HIS A 131 18.72 2.53 13.17
C HIS A 131 19.62 1.74 12.20
N LYS A 132 20.34 0.73 12.71
CA LYS A 132 21.37 -0.04 11.96
C LYS A 132 20.88 -0.66 10.65
N ASN A 133 19.60 -1.05 10.56
CA ASN A 133 19.08 -1.70 9.37
C ASN A 133 18.33 -0.72 8.46
N TRP A 134 18.37 0.59 8.74
CA TRP A 134 17.75 1.60 7.89
C TRP A 134 18.52 1.69 6.57
N TYR A 135 17.82 1.58 5.46
CA TYR A 135 18.40 1.68 4.13
C TYR A 135 18.39 3.13 3.69
N ASP A 136 19.54 3.59 3.22
CA ASP A 136 19.64 4.87 2.54
C ASP A 136 18.85 4.81 1.23
N LEU A 137 18.08 5.87 1.00
CA LEU A 137 17.31 6.07 -0.23
C LEU A 137 18.04 7.06 -1.12
N ASP A 138 17.71 7.05 -2.40
CA ASP A 138 18.31 7.98 -3.35
C ASP A 138 18.06 9.44 -2.96
N SER A 139 18.93 10.32 -3.44
CA SER A 139 18.76 11.76 -3.32
C SER A 139 17.55 12.30 -4.09
N SER A 140 16.72 11.48 -4.73
CA SER A 140 15.40 11.91 -5.21
C SER A 140 14.37 12.06 -4.09
N TRP A 141 14.62 11.49 -2.91
CA TRP A 141 13.71 11.50 -1.77
C TRP A 141 14.02 12.63 -0.78
N ASP A 142 12.98 13.23 -0.24
CA ASP A 142 13.10 14.28 0.77
C ASP A 142 12.93 13.68 2.17
N VAL A 143 14.07 13.50 2.83
CA VAL A 143 14.15 12.95 4.19
C VAL A 143 13.45 13.87 5.21
N ASN A 144 13.39 15.19 4.95
CA ASN A 144 12.81 16.15 5.90
C ASN A 144 11.27 16.15 5.88
N THR A 145 10.67 15.78 4.74
CA THR A 145 9.20 15.68 4.60
C THR A 145 8.69 14.26 4.71
N SER A 146 9.58 13.28 4.80
CA SER A 146 9.23 11.89 5.09
C SER A 146 9.04 11.68 6.59
N PHE A 147 8.00 10.96 6.99
CA PHE A 147 7.67 10.78 8.42
C PHE A 147 7.16 9.37 8.76
N PRO A 148 7.47 8.87 9.97
CA PRO A 148 6.88 7.64 10.51
C PRO A 148 5.42 7.85 10.91
N PHE A 149 4.61 6.78 10.91
CA PHE A 149 3.31 6.74 11.57
C PHE A 149 3.14 5.48 12.39
N GLY A 150 2.34 5.55 13.47
CA GLY A 150 2.11 4.42 14.38
C GLY A 150 3.29 4.08 15.29
N TRP A 151 4.29 4.95 15.37
CA TRP A 151 5.49 4.79 16.21
C TRP A 151 5.45 5.61 17.50
N ASP A 152 4.44 6.46 17.67
CA ASP A 152 4.33 7.43 18.78
C ASP A 152 3.97 6.79 20.13
N ASN A 153 3.54 5.53 20.13
CA ASN A 153 3.25 4.77 21.33
C ASN A 153 3.85 3.36 21.27
N ASP A 154 4.16 2.80 22.44
CA ASP A 154 4.61 1.41 22.58
C ASP A 154 3.47 0.40 22.31
N GLU A 155 2.29 0.88 21.92
CA GLU A 155 1.12 0.03 21.70
C GLU A 155 1.25 -0.78 20.40
N ASP A 156 0.63 -1.95 20.45
CA ASP A 156 0.46 -2.86 19.33
C ASP A 156 -0.45 -2.21 18.28
N GLY A 157 0.03 -1.98 17.05
CA GLY A 157 -0.73 -1.20 16.07
C GLY A 157 -0.15 -1.17 14.66
N PHE A 158 -0.93 -0.56 13.76
CA PHE A 158 -0.60 -0.34 12.36
C PHE A 158 0.54 0.69 12.24
N ARG A 159 1.66 0.34 11.60
CA ARG A 159 2.84 1.22 11.49
C ARG A 159 3.37 1.29 10.08
N GLY A 160 4.24 2.26 9.84
CA GLY A 160 4.96 2.40 8.60
C GLY A 160 5.55 3.79 8.42
N HIS A 161 5.78 4.15 7.18
CA HIS A 161 6.41 5.40 6.78
C HIS A 161 5.73 6.02 5.56
N VAL A 162 5.66 7.35 5.53
CA VAL A 162 5.33 8.12 4.34
C VAL A 162 6.62 8.72 3.80
N PHE A 163 6.95 8.43 2.54
CA PHE A 163 8.09 9.00 1.83
C PHE A 163 7.60 9.98 0.78
N THR A 164 8.22 11.15 0.70
CA THR A 164 7.86 12.19 -0.27
C THR A 164 9.04 12.46 -1.20
N SER A 165 8.78 12.56 -2.50
CA SER A 165 9.79 12.96 -3.48
C SER A 165 10.20 14.43 -3.29
N ARG A 166 11.43 14.81 -3.68
CA ARG A 166 11.93 16.19 -3.51
C ARG A 166 11.11 17.25 -4.24
N ASP A 167 10.54 16.89 -5.38
CA ASP A 167 9.64 17.75 -6.18
C ASP A 167 8.19 17.72 -5.66
N ARG A 168 7.89 16.91 -4.63
CA ARG A 168 6.57 16.71 -4.02
C ARG A 168 5.49 16.22 -5.00
N SER A 169 5.91 15.62 -6.11
CA SER A 169 5.00 15.04 -7.11
C SER A 169 4.55 13.63 -6.76
N THR A 170 5.32 12.90 -5.93
CA THR A 170 5.06 11.50 -5.60
C THR A 170 5.17 11.27 -4.10
N VAL A 171 4.20 10.52 -3.56
CA VAL A 171 4.16 10.08 -2.16
C VAL A 171 4.06 8.57 -2.13
N VAL A 172 4.97 7.93 -1.38
CA VAL A 172 4.96 6.48 -1.18
C VAL A 172 4.57 6.18 0.26
N LEU A 173 3.41 5.54 0.43
CA LEU A 173 2.96 5.01 1.71
C LEU A 173 3.48 3.58 1.87
N SER A 174 4.46 3.42 2.75
CA SER A 174 5.08 2.14 3.08
C SER A 174 4.48 1.56 4.35
N ILE A 175 3.86 0.38 4.24
CA ILE A 175 3.12 -0.28 5.32
C ILE A 175 3.97 -1.41 5.91
N LYS A 176 4.16 -1.38 7.23
CA LYS A 176 4.89 -2.41 7.96
C LYS A 176 4.10 -3.72 7.97
N GLY A 177 4.77 -4.83 7.72
CA GLY A 177 4.22 -6.16 7.94
C GLY A 177 4.50 -6.74 9.33
N THR A 178 4.51 -8.06 9.41
CA THR A 178 4.56 -8.80 10.69
C THR A 178 5.91 -8.73 11.37
N THR A 179 5.90 -8.50 12.68
CA THR A 179 7.06 -8.67 13.55
C THR A 179 6.92 -9.92 14.40
N LEU A 180 7.84 -10.89 14.28
CA LEU A 180 7.79 -12.15 15.03
C LEU A 180 7.87 -11.97 16.55
N GLN A 181 8.70 -11.02 17.00
CA GLN A 181 8.90 -10.70 18.40
C GLN A 181 8.96 -9.18 18.56
N GLY A 182 8.02 -8.62 19.30
CA GLY A 182 7.97 -7.18 19.52
C GLY A 182 6.58 -6.71 19.93
N PRO A 183 6.42 -5.40 20.16
CA PRO A 183 5.16 -4.82 20.64
C PRO A 183 3.98 -5.10 19.72
N THR A 184 4.20 -5.19 18.40
CA THR A 184 3.11 -5.41 17.43
C THR A 184 2.81 -6.89 17.12
N SER A 185 3.61 -7.81 17.65
CA SER A 185 3.62 -9.21 17.21
C SER A 185 2.29 -9.94 17.37
N LYS A 186 1.48 -9.56 18.37
CA LYS A 186 0.20 -10.23 18.65
C LYS A 186 -0.88 -9.82 17.66
N LYS A 187 -1.09 -8.52 17.39
CA LYS A 187 -2.08 -8.09 16.38
C LYS A 187 -1.61 -8.38 14.97
N ASP A 188 -0.31 -8.31 14.68
CA ASP A 188 0.23 -8.72 13.38
C ASP A 188 -0.18 -10.18 13.08
N LYS A 189 0.11 -11.10 14.02
CA LYS A 189 -0.25 -12.52 13.92
C LYS A 189 -1.76 -12.76 13.85
N LEU A 190 -2.55 -11.98 14.59
CA LEU A 190 -4.01 -12.05 14.52
C LEU A 190 -4.50 -11.71 13.11
N ASN A 191 -4.03 -10.60 12.53
CA ASN A 191 -4.43 -10.17 11.18
C ASN A 191 -3.92 -11.13 10.11
N ASP A 192 -2.69 -11.66 10.23
CA ASP A 192 -2.18 -12.70 9.33
C ASP A 192 -3.13 -13.91 9.28
N ASN A 193 -3.46 -14.43 10.46
CA ASN A 193 -4.33 -15.59 10.59
C ASN A 193 -5.77 -15.30 10.15
N LEU A 194 -6.25 -14.08 10.32
CA LEU A 194 -7.60 -13.69 9.92
C LEU A 194 -7.70 -13.54 8.39
N LEU A 195 -6.70 -12.91 7.76
CA LEU A 195 -6.68 -12.62 6.32
C LEU A 195 -6.32 -13.84 5.47
N PHE A 196 -5.37 -14.67 5.92
CA PHE A 196 -4.73 -15.67 5.05
C PHE A 196 -5.01 -17.12 5.44
N SER A 197 -5.80 -17.37 6.48
CA SER A 197 -6.24 -18.73 6.79
C SER A 197 -7.55 -19.09 6.10
N CYS A 198 -7.71 -20.37 5.80
CA CYS A 198 -8.93 -20.88 5.20
C CYS A 198 -10.11 -20.82 6.17
N CYS A 199 -9.90 -21.12 7.45
CA CYS A 199 -10.96 -21.10 8.45
C CYS A 199 -10.41 -20.75 9.85
N CYS A 200 -10.09 -19.46 10.05
CA CYS A 200 -9.68 -18.89 11.33
C CYS A 200 -8.54 -19.63 12.05
N ALA A 201 -7.50 -19.94 11.28
CA ALA A 201 -6.28 -20.59 11.73
C ALA A 201 -6.50 -21.97 12.40
N ARG A 202 -7.51 -22.71 11.94
CA ARG A 202 -7.76 -24.11 12.31
C ARG A 202 -6.75 -25.05 11.62
N VAL A 203 -5.53 -25.10 12.13
CA VAL A 203 -4.46 -26.03 11.70
C VAL A 203 -4.39 -27.30 12.58
N ASP A 204 -5.44 -28.14 12.52
CA ASP A 204 -5.58 -29.57 12.94
C ASP A 204 -5.19 -30.05 14.39
N PHE A 205 -5.16 -31.38 14.63
CA PHE A 205 -5.98 -32.19 15.56
C PHE A 205 -5.86 -31.96 17.07
N SER A 206 -4.87 -31.18 17.54
CA SER A 206 -4.65 -31.04 18.99
C SER A 206 -5.45 -29.90 19.63
N TRP A 207 -6.19 -29.10 18.84
CA TRP A 207 -6.98 -27.94 19.31
C TRP A 207 -6.18 -27.00 20.22
N THR A 208 -4.86 -27.01 20.12
CA THR A 208 -3.94 -26.31 21.05
C THR A 208 -3.48 -24.96 20.50
N PHE A 209 -3.84 -24.63 19.26
CA PHE A 209 -3.63 -23.31 18.66
C PHE A 209 -4.86 -22.43 18.86
N SER A 210 -4.64 -21.20 19.34
CA SER A 210 -5.70 -20.19 19.51
C SER A 210 -6.36 -19.91 18.17
N THR A 211 -7.56 -20.44 17.96
CA THR A 211 -8.41 -20.08 16.81
C THR A 211 -8.68 -18.59 16.87
N VAL A 212 -8.55 -17.89 15.74
CA VAL A 212 -8.78 -16.43 15.71
C VAL A 212 -10.26 -16.08 15.70
N CYS A 213 -11.11 -17.03 15.32
CA CYS A 213 -12.56 -16.92 15.41
C CYS A 213 -13.19 -18.32 15.53
N ASP A 214 -14.47 -18.38 15.91
CA ASP A 214 -15.24 -19.61 15.95
C ASP A 214 -16.20 -19.71 14.75
N CYS A 215 -15.67 -19.78 13.51
CA CYS A 215 -16.50 -19.99 12.30
C CYS A 215 -16.46 -21.44 11.80
N TYR A 216 -15.63 -22.29 12.39
CA TYR A 216 -15.56 -23.71 12.06
C TYR A 216 -16.89 -24.41 12.36
N SER A 217 -17.35 -25.23 11.42
CA SER A 217 -18.49 -26.12 11.61
C SER A 217 -18.05 -27.57 11.47
N TRP A 218 -18.40 -28.40 12.44
CA TRP A 218 -17.99 -29.80 12.43
C TRP A 218 -18.77 -30.61 11.39
N SER A 219 -18.06 -31.44 10.62
CA SER A 219 -18.63 -32.43 9.71
C SER A 219 -17.77 -33.70 9.67
N ALA A 220 -18.42 -34.84 9.43
CA ALA A 220 -17.78 -36.16 9.41
C ALA A 220 -16.99 -36.44 8.12
N LEU A 221 -17.26 -35.70 7.04
CA LEU A 221 -16.72 -35.97 5.69
C LEU A 221 -15.88 -34.82 5.12
N HIS A 222 -16.12 -33.58 5.57
CA HIS A 222 -15.51 -32.37 5.02
C HIS A 222 -15.11 -31.38 6.11
N GLN A 223 -14.08 -30.57 5.86
CA GLN A 223 -13.75 -29.41 6.69
C GLN A 223 -14.71 -28.28 6.31
N ARG A 224 -15.67 -27.93 7.17
CA ARG A 224 -16.66 -26.88 6.91
C ARG A 224 -16.32 -25.59 7.63
N CYS A 225 -16.49 -24.47 6.94
CA CYS A 225 -16.37 -23.14 7.54
C CYS A 225 -17.56 -22.28 7.15
N ASP A 226 -18.08 -21.53 8.12
CA ASP A 226 -19.18 -20.60 7.90
C ASP A 226 -18.70 -19.32 7.21
N ASP A 227 -19.24 -19.03 6.03
CA ASP A 227 -18.79 -17.91 5.19
C ASP A 227 -19.19 -16.55 5.76
N THR A 228 -20.45 -16.42 6.19
CA THR A 228 -20.97 -15.19 6.82
C THR A 228 -20.19 -14.83 8.07
N CYS A 229 -19.90 -15.82 8.91
CA CYS A 229 -19.09 -15.67 10.11
C CYS A 229 -17.66 -15.24 9.78
N LEU A 230 -17.04 -15.81 8.74
CA LEU A 230 -15.69 -15.43 8.32
C LEU A 230 -15.64 -13.97 7.88
N SER A 231 -16.60 -13.52 7.06
CA SER A 231 -16.69 -12.12 6.63
C SER A 231 -16.91 -11.18 7.82
N LYS A 232 -17.78 -11.55 8.78
CA LYS A 232 -18.01 -10.78 10.02
C LYS A 232 -16.73 -10.69 10.86
N ALA A 233 -16.08 -11.82 11.15
CA ALA A 233 -14.84 -11.87 11.91
C ALA A 233 -13.73 -11.04 11.24
N LEU A 234 -13.61 -11.13 9.90
CA LEU A 234 -12.67 -10.32 9.15
C LEU A 234 -12.90 -8.83 9.28
N ILE A 235 -14.11 -8.36 9.52
CA ILE A 235 -14.40 -6.92 9.53
C ILE A 235 -14.42 -6.36 10.95
N GLU A 236 -15.00 -7.11 11.87
CA GLU A 236 -15.06 -6.75 13.29
C GLU A 236 -13.67 -6.84 13.93
N ASP A 237 -12.87 -7.85 13.54
CA ASP A 237 -11.57 -8.12 14.15
C ASP A 237 -10.37 -7.68 13.29
N SER A 238 -10.51 -7.38 11.98
CA SER A 238 -9.40 -6.79 11.20
C SER A 238 -9.24 -5.30 11.49
N LEU A 239 -8.40 -5.03 12.48
CA LEU A 239 -8.01 -3.68 12.86
C LEU A 239 -7.19 -2.98 11.77
N PHE A 240 -6.51 -3.74 10.90
CA PHE A 240 -5.49 -3.16 10.01
C PHE A 240 -6.04 -2.66 8.68
N TYR A 241 -6.95 -3.39 8.04
CA TYR A 241 -7.57 -2.91 6.79
C TYR A 241 -8.34 -1.60 7.02
N SER A 242 -9.19 -1.56 8.05
CA SER A 242 -10.00 -0.38 8.41
C SER A 242 -9.14 0.83 8.80
N THR A 243 -8.06 0.62 9.56
CA THR A 243 -7.07 1.67 9.87
C THR A 243 -6.35 2.16 8.61
N GLY A 244 -5.96 1.24 7.72
CA GLY A 244 -5.32 1.56 6.45
C GLY A 244 -6.21 2.43 5.54
N VAL A 245 -7.51 2.15 5.47
CA VAL A 245 -8.48 2.95 4.70
C VAL A 245 -8.51 4.40 5.19
N LYS A 246 -8.50 4.62 6.52
CA LYS A 246 -8.46 5.97 7.11
C LYS A 246 -7.15 6.68 6.76
N LEU A 247 -6.03 5.99 6.92
CA LEU A 247 -4.72 6.55 6.62
C LEU A 247 -4.57 6.96 5.16
N VAL A 248 -5.03 6.13 4.22
CA VAL A 248 -4.98 6.47 2.78
C VAL A 248 -5.84 7.70 2.49
N LYS A 249 -7.03 7.82 3.09
CA LYS A 249 -7.87 9.03 2.96
C LYS A 249 -7.13 10.28 3.46
N ASP A 250 -6.46 10.19 4.60
CA ASP A 250 -5.68 11.31 5.17
C ASP A 250 -4.50 11.68 4.27
N VAL A 251 -3.77 10.69 3.72
CA VAL A 251 -2.64 10.94 2.79
C VAL A 251 -3.13 11.61 1.51
N ILE A 252 -4.21 11.12 0.89
CA ILE A 252 -4.80 11.76 -0.31
C ILE A 252 -5.25 13.19 0.00
N PHE A 253 -5.80 13.43 1.18
CA PHE A 253 -6.22 14.77 1.61
C PHE A 253 -5.03 15.72 1.81
N LEU A 254 -3.94 15.24 2.41
CA LEU A 254 -2.72 16.02 2.65
C LEU A 254 -1.93 16.31 1.36
N TYR A 255 -1.99 15.40 0.38
CA TYR A 255 -1.25 15.47 -0.88
C TYR A 255 -2.17 15.41 -2.10
N PRO A 256 -3.06 16.39 -2.30
CA PRO A 256 -4.11 16.33 -3.33
C PRO A 256 -3.59 16.39 -4.77
N PHE A 257 -2.34 16.77 -4.97
CA PHE A 257 -1.71 16.92 -6.28
C PHE A 257 -0.57 15.91 -6.54
N ALA A 258 -0.27 15.05 -5.57
CA ALA A 258 0.77 14.04 -5.73
C ALA A 258 0.18 12.71 -6.21
N ASP A 259 0.96 11.96 -6.96
CA ASP A 259 0.70 10.54 -7.19
C ASP A 259 1.03 9.76 -5.92
N VAL A 260 0.05 9.01 -5.40
CA VAL A 260 0.20 8.19 -4.19
C VAL A 260 0.42 6.73 -4.58
N TRP A 261 1.52 6.14 -4.15
CA TRP A 261 1.82 4.72 -4.30
C TRP A 261 1.83 4.01 -2.95
N LEU A 262 1.46 2.73 -2.98
CA LEU A 262 1.43 1.89 -1.79
C LEU A 262 2.52 0.82 -1.91
N VAL A 263 3.28 0.61 -0.85
CA VAL A 263 4.26 -0.47 -0.79
C VAL A 263 4.20 -1.16 0.55
N GLY A 264 4.61 -2.42 0.59
CA GLY A 264 4.66 -3.18 1.81
C GLY A 264 5.25 -4.56 1.60
N HIS A 265 5.63 -5.20 2.70
CA HIS A 265 6.20 -6.54 2.70
C HIS A 265 5.37 -7.47 3.60
N SER A 266 5.26 -8.75 3.22
CA SER A 266 4.49 -9.74 3.98
C SER A 266 3.05 -9.23 4.21
N LEU A 267 2.53 -9.29 5.44
CA LEU A 267 1.24 -8.68 5.82
C LEU A 267 1.05 -7.24 5.29
N GLY A 268 2.09 -6.40 5.35
CA GLY A 268 2.03 -5.02 4.89
C GLY A 268 1.86 -4.91 3.38
N GLY A 269 2.41 -5.86 2.62
CA GLY A 269 2.25 -5.94 1.17
C GLY A 269 0.84 -6.34 0.77
N SER A 270 0.25 -7.33 1.45
CA SER A 270 -1.15 -7.68 1.22
C SER A 270 -2.09 -6.54 1.60
N LEU A 271 -1.82 -5.80 2.68
CA LEU A 271 -2.57 -4.59 3.03
C LEU A 271 -2.44 -3.49 1.96
N ALA A 272 -1.23 -3.27 1.43
CA ALA A 272 -1.01 -2.35 0.32
C ALA A 272 -1.80 -2.76 -0.94
N SER A 273 -1.88 -4.06 -1.25
CA SER A 273 -2.69 -4.59 -2.35
C SER A 273 -4.20 -4.35 -2.12
N LEU A 274 -4.73 -4.69 -0.94
CA LEU A 274 -6.14 -4.48 -0.60
C LEU A 274 -6.53 -3.00 -0.68
N LEU A 275 -5.69 -2.11 -0.13
CA LEU A 275 -5.91 -0.66 -0.21
C LEU A 275 -5.75 -0.14 -1.64
N GLY A 276 -4.77 -0.66 -2.40
CA GLY A 276 -4.58 -0.31 -3.81
C GLY A 276 -5.79 -0.65 -4.66
N SER A 277 -6.42 -1.80 -4.40
CA SER A 277 -7.68 -2.23 -5.01
C SER A 277 -8.84 -1.29 -4.67
N THR A 278 -8.95 -0.90 -3.39
CA THR A 278 -10.04 -0.06 -2.88
C THR A 278 -10.03 1.35 -3.48
N PHE A 279 -8.85 1.96 -3.61
CA PHE A 279 -8.72 3.35 -4.05
C PHE A 279 -8.27 3.50 -5.51
N GLY A 280 -7.93 2.39 -6.19
CA GLY A 280 -7.29 2.40 -7.50
C GLY A 280 -5.94 3.14 -7.46
N LEU A 281 -5.13 2.84 -6.44
CA LEU A 281 -3.77 3.37 -6.26
C LEU A 281 -2.73 2.32 -6.68
N PRO A 282 -1.65 2.71 -7.37
CA PRO A 282 -0.57 1.79 -7.71
C PRO A 282 0.04 1.17 -6.45
N ALA A 283 0.13 -0.15 -6.40
CA ALA A 283 0.68 -0.88 -5.26
C ALA A 283 1.77 -1.88 -5.68
N VAL A 284 2.87 -1.93 -4.92
CA VAL A 284 3.93 -2.94 -5.07
C VAL A 284 4.09 -3.72 -3.76
N ALA A 285 3.75 -5.00 -3.78
CA ALA A 285 3.71 -5.87 -2.61
C ALA A 285 4.85 -6.89 -2.66
N PHE A 286 5.79 -6.81 -1.72
CA PHE A 286 6.97 -7.68 -1.67
C PHE A 286 6.74 -8.90 -0.77
N GLU A 287 6.99 -10.11 -1.28
CA GLU A 287 6.84 -11.38 -0.53
C GLU A 287 5.51 -11.47 0.24
N ALA A 288 4.44 -10.93 -0.33
CA ALA A 288 3.14 -10.83 0.34
C ALA A 288 2.37 -12.16 0.23
N PRO A 289 1.67 -12.62 1.27
CA PRO A 289 0.70 -13.71 1.13
C PRO A 289 -0.42 -13.35 0.15
N GLY A 290 -0.97 -14.36 -0.53
CA GLY A 290 -2.10 -14.19 -1.44
C GLY A 290 -3.35 -13.63 -0.75
N GLU A 291 -3.79 -12.46 -1.17
CA GLU A 291 -4.86 -11.69 -0.52
C GLU A 291 -6.18 -11.66 -1.31
N ARG A 292 -6.28 -12.34 -2.46
CA ARG A 292 -7.48 -12.33 -3.30
C ARG A 292 -8.72 -12.85 -2.57
N MET A 293 -8.56 -13.88 -1.75
CA MET A 293 -9.64 -14.37 -0.90
C MET A 293 -10.03 -13.37 0.19
N ALA A 294 -9.04 -12.71 0.81
CA ALA A 294 -9.31 -11.69 1.80
C ALA A 294 -10.10 -10.52 1.20
N ALA A 295 -9.78 -10.09 -0.02
CA ALA A 295 -10.54 -9.07 -0.75
C ALA A 295 -12.02 -9.47 -0.95
N ASN A 296 -12.28 -10.73 -1.32
CA ASN A 296 -13.64 -11.24 -1.46
C ASN A 296 -14.39 -11.25 -0.12
N ARG A 297 -13.76 -11.72 0.96
CA ARG A 297 -14.36 -11.76 2.30
C ARG A 297 -14.55 -10.37 2.93
N LEU A 298 -13.75 -9.39 2.52
CA LEU A 298 -13.94 -7.98 2.87
C LEU A 298 -15.03 -7.29 2.01
N HIS A 299 -15.63 -8.05 1.08
CA HIS A 299 -16.63 -7.60 0.11
C HIS A 299 -16.14 -6.44 -0.76
N LEU A 300 -14.83 -6.37 -1.04
CA LEU A 300 -14.26 -5.26 -1.80
C LEU A 300 -14.86 -5.19 -3.20
N PRO A 301 -15.54 -4.09 -3.55
CA PRO A 301 -15.94 -3.89 -4.93
C PRO A 301 -14.71 -3.65 -5.81
N LEU A 302 -14.59 -4.45 -6.87
CA LEU A 302 -13.48 -4.40 -7.82
C LEU A 302 -13.96 -3.91 -9.19
N PRO A 303 -13.10 -3.27 -10.00
CA PRO A 303 -13.45 -2.85 -11.34
C PRO A 303 -13.84 -4.08 -12.20
N PRO A 304 -14.84 -3.95 -13.09
CA PRO A 304 -15.22 -5.06 -13.95
C PRO A 304 -14.06 -5.47 -14.87
N PRO A 305 -13.91 -6.76 -15.20
CA PRO A 305 -12.92 -7.21 -16.17
C PRO A 305 -13.10 -6.53 -17.53
N ILE A 306 -11.99 -6.35 -18.26
CA ILE A 306 -11.97 -5.63 -19.54
C ILE A 306 -11.44 -6.55 -20.64
N GLY A 307 -12.16 -6.57 -21.77
CA GLY A 307 -11.81 -7.42 -22.91
C GLY A 307 -11.97 -8.90 -22.56
N ASP A 308 -10.97 -9.71 -22.93
CA ASP A 308 -10.97 -11.15 -22.71
C ASP A 308 -10.37 -11.56 -21.35
N SER A 309 -9.91 -10.61 -20.52
CA SER A 309 -9.41 -10.93 -19.18
C SER A 309 -10.58 -11.36 -18.28
N SER A 310 -10.39 -12.45 -17.55
CA SER A 310 -11.32 -12.90 -16.51
C SER A 310 -11.12 -12.16 -15.18
N ARG A 311 -10.10 -11.29 -15.09
CA ARG A 311 -9.66 -10.64 -13.85
C ARG A 311 -9.96 -9.15 -13.83
N PRO A 312 -10.22 -8.59 -12.64
CA PRO A 312 -10.41 -7.16 -12.47
C PRO A 312 -9.08 -6.41 -12.75
N PRO A 313 -9.10 -5.29 -13.50
CA PRO A 313 -7.91 -4.51 -13.84
C PRO A 313 -7.45 -3.64 -12.66
N VAL A 314 -6.88 -4.26 -11.63
CA VAL A 314 -6.33 -3.57 -10.45
C VAL A 314 -4.84 -3.26 -10.62
N PRO A 315 -4.35 -2.08 -10.18
CA PRO A 315 -2.98 -1.63 -10.42
C PRO A 315 -1.98 -2.16 -9.38
N ILE A 316 -1.91 -3.47 -9.24
CA ILE A 316 -1.16 -4.14 -8.16
C ILE A 316 -0.13 -5.08 -8.78
N ILE A 317 1.10 -4.98 -8.29
CA ILE A 317 2.23 -5.82 -8.67
C ILE A 317 2.77 -6.50 -7.42
N HIS A 318 2.74 -7.82 -7.40
CA HIS A 318 3.39 -8.65 -6.39
C HIS A 318 4.81 -8.96 -6.85
N VAL A 319 5.79 -8.84 -5.97
CA VAL A 319 7.20 -9.08 -6.27
C VAL A 319 7.74 -10.06 -5.26
N TYR A 320 8.09 -11.26 -5.70
CA TYR A 320 8.59 -12.31 -4.80
C TYR A 320 9.51 -13.29 -5.50
N HIS A 321 10.17 -14.15 -4.73
CA HIS A 321 11.00 -15.22 -5.27
C HIS A 321 10.46 -16.61 -4.90
N ASN A 322 10.68 -17.60 -5.78
CA ASN A 322 10.14 -18.95 -5.60
C ASN A 322 10.82 -19.81 -4.52
N ALA A 323 11.82 -19.28 -3.80
CA ALA A 323 12.34 -19.90 -2.58
C ALA A 323 11.58 -19.48 -1.29
N ASP A 324 10.68 -18.50 -1.35
CA ASP A 324 9.87 -18.09 -0.20
C ASP A 324 8.57 -18.89 -0.18
N PRO A 325 8.30 -19.72 0.85
CA PRO A 325 7.06 -20.49 0.92
C PRO A 325 5.80 -19.65 1.19
N ILE A 326 5.89 -18.39 1.63
CA ILE A 326 4.74 -17.57 2.01
C ILE A 326 3.87 -17.12 0.82
N PRO A 327 4.38 -16.34 -0.15
CA PRO A 327 3.58 -15.92 -1.31
C PRO A 327 3.09 -17.12 -2.14
N GLN A 328 3.83 -18.22 -2.12
CA GLN A 328 3.44 -19.45 -2.81
C GLN A 328 2.31 -20.24 -2.12
N GLY A 329 1.92 -19.87 -0.89
CA GLY A 329 1.01 -20.64 -0.03
C GLY A 329 1.54 -22.03 0.31
N ALA A 330 2.86 -22.21 0.28
CA ALA A 330 3.54 -23.46 0.57
C ALA A 330 3.90 -23.60 2.07
N CYS A 331 3.74 -22.55 2.87
CA CYS A 331 4.01 -22.58 4.31
C CYS A 331 2.87 -23.19 5.15
N THR A 332 2.30 -24.32 4.71
CA THR A 332 1.06 -24.89 5.26
C THR A 332 1.25 -26.26 5.91
N GLY A 333 0.30 -26.63 6.79
CA GLY A 333 0.27 -27.93 7.48
C GLY A 333 0.93 -27.93 8.86
N VAL A 334 0.56 -28.89 9.71
CA VAL A 334 0.95 -28.94 11.13
C VAL A 334 2.46 -29.02 11.38
N ALA A 335 3.22 -29.55 10.42
CA ALA A 335 4.67 -29.67 10.51
C ALA A 335 5.41 -28.43 9.96
N SER A 336 4.70 -27.46 9.35
CA SER A 336 5.33 -26.32 8.70
C SER A 336 5.97 -25.36 9.71
N PRO A 337 7.06 -24.66 9.34
CA PRO A 337 7.64 -23.63 10.18
C PRO A 337 6.65 -22.50 10.53
N CYS A 338 5.73 -22.14 9.62
CA CYS A 338 4.70 -21.15 9.91
C CYS A 338 3.72 -21.64 10.98
N ALA A 339 3.26 -22.90 10.90
CA ALA A 339 2.38 -23.49 11.90
C ALA A 339 3.07 -23.58 13.27
N GLN A 340 4.37 -23.90 13.32
CA GLN A 340 5.16 -23.87 14.56
C GLN A 340 5.27 -22.45 15.15
N GLY A 341 5.32 -21.41 14.30
CA GLY A 341 5.18 -20.01 14.69
C GLY A 341 3.74 -19.59 15.06
N GLY A 342 2.77 -20.48 14.85
CA GLY A 342 1.33 -20.30 15.03
C GLY A 342 0.65 -19.44 13.96
N TYR A 343 1.26 -19.34 12.78
CA TYR A 343 0.69 -18.71 11.60
C TYR A 343 -0.01 -19.75 10.71
N ALA A 344 -1.18 -19.41 10.22
CA ALA A 344 -1.95 -20.19 9.27
C ALA A 344 -2.07 -19.42 7.94
N LEU A 345 -0.96 -19.40 7.18
CA LEU A 345 -0.85 -18.74 5.89
C LEU A 345 -1.16 -19.77 4.79
N GLU A 346 -2.45 -19.95 4.50
CA GLU A 346 -2.96 -21.00 3.61
C GLU A 346 -3.29 -20.50 2.19
N THR A 347 -3.31 -19.18 1.99
CA THR A 347 -3.61 -18.54 0.71
C THR A 347 -2.36 -18.38 -0.15
N ARG A 348 -2.56 -18.40 -1.47
CA ARG A 348 -1.53 -18.18 -2.51
C ARG A 348 -1.99 -17.29 -3.65
N CYS A 349 -3.28 -17.00 -3.71
CA CYS A 349 -3.86 -16.29 -4.83
C CYS A 349 -3.81 -14.77 -4.65
N HIS A 350 -3.15 -14.08 -5.57
CA HIS A 350 -2.96 -12.62 -5.53
C HIS A 350 -3.92 -11.86 -6.45
N LEU A 351 -4.19 -10.60 -6.12
CA LEU A 351 -4.80 -9.65 -7.05
C LEU A 351 -3.75 -9.09 -8.02
N GLY A 352 -4.18 -8.56 -9.16
CA GLY A 352 -3.26 -7.98 -10.15
C GLY A 352 -2.27 -8.99 -10.76
N LYS A 353 -1.01 -8.59 -10.88
CA LYS A 353 0.06 -9.36 -11.52
C LYS A 353 1.20 -9.67 -10.55
N SER A 354 1.96 -10.71 -10.84
CA SER A 354 3.13 -11.14 -10.08
C SER A 354 4.40 -11.14 -10.94
N ILE A 355 5.48 -10.60 -10.40
CA ILE A 355 6.86 -10.75 -10.86
C ILE A 355 7.50 -11.80 -9.94
N VAL A 356 7.86 -12.95 -10.52
CA VAL A 356 8.41 -14.08 -9.77
C VAL A 356 9.86 -14.31 -10.18
N TYR A 357 10.77 -14.15 -9.22
CA TYR A 357 12.19 -14.43 -9.40
C TYR A 357 12.49 -15.92 -9.14
N ASP A 358 13.07 -16.61 -10.12
CA ASP A 358 13.43 -18.03 -9.98
C ASP A 358 14.78 -18.23 -9.27
N THR A 359 14.79 -17.99 -7.95
CA THR A 359 15.97 -18.15 -7.11
C THR A 359 16.32 -19.62 -6.87
N VAL A 360 15.34 -20.53 -6.95
CA VAL A 360 15.57 -21.97 -6.80
C VAL A 360 16.43 -22.51 -7.95
N GLN A 361 16.07 -22.22 -9.21
CA GLN A 361 16.85 -22.71 -10.35
C GLN A 361 18.12 -21.88 -10.58
N LYS A 362 18.02 -20.54 -10.55
CA LYS A 362 19.17 -19.66 -10.85
C LYS A 362 20.24 -19.68 -9.76
N LEU A 363 19.83 -19.57 -8.49
CA LEU A 363 20.76 -19.44 -7.36
C LEU A 363 20.93 -20.75 -6.56
N GLY A 364 20.21 -21.82 -6.92
CA GLY A 364 20.25 -23.10 -6.20
C GLY A 364 19.65 -23.01 -4.79
N TRP A 365 18.78 -22.04 -4.53
CA TRP A 365 18.17 -21.88 -3.21
C TRP A 365 17.21 -23.02 -2.89
N HIS A 366 17.19 -23.43 -1.63
CA HIS A 366 16.13 -24.28 -1.12
C HIS A 366 14.95 -23.42 -0.67
N VAL A 367 13.73 -23.94 -0.83
CA VAL A 367 12.54 -23.32 -0.28
C VAL A 367 12.66 -23.27 1.24
N ASP A 368 12.70 -22.06 1.80
CA ASP A 368 13.01 -21.83 3.20
C ASP A 368 12.36 -20.54 3.71
N LEU A 369 11.65 -20.64 4.83
CA LEU A 369 11.01 -19.49 5.47
C LEU A 369 12.00 -18.38 5.83
N ARG A 370 13.28 -18.69 6.07
CA ARG A 370 14.31 -17.68 6.33
C ARG A 370 14.56 -16.76 5.13
N LYS A 371 14.19 -17.19 3.92
CA LYS A 371 14.30 -16.40 2.70
C LYS A 371 13.19 -15.37 2.53
N HIS A 372 12.11 -15.47 3.32
CA HIS A 372 11.02 -14.48 3.34
C HIS A 372 11.47 -13.07 3.74
N VAL A 373 12.59 -12.89 4.44
CA VAL A 373 12.98 -11.57 4.94
C VAL A 373 13.28 -10.62 3.78
N ILE A 374 12.62 -9.45 3.74
CA ILE A 374 12.81 -8.40 2.71
C ILE A 374 14.28 -8.06 2.37
N LYS A 375 15.19 -8.26 3.32
CA LYS A 375 16.64 -8.11 3.10
C LYS A 375 17.17 -9.05 2.01
N GLU A 376 16.68 -10.29 1.94
CA GLU A 376 17.07 -11.28 0.92
C GLU A 376 16.61 -10.81 -0.46
N VAL A 377 15.37 -10.30 -0.57
CA VAL A 377 14.86 -9.71 -1.82
C VAL A 377 15.71 -8.51 -2.25
N ILE A 378 16.05 -7.62 -1.32
CA ILE A 378 16.87 -6.45 -1.62
C ILE A 378 18.27 -6.87 -2.12
N LEU A 379 19.03 -7.58 -1.28
CA LEU A 379 20.47 -7.74 -1.49
C LEU A 379 20.81 -8.86 -2.47
N GLU A 380 20.02 -9.94 -2.47
CA GLU A 380 20.37 -11.15 -3.22
C GLU A 380 19.53 -11.33 -4.50
N VAL A 381 18.44 -10.56 -4.65
CA VAL A 381 17.54 -10.63 -5.81
C VAL A 381 17.57 -9.33 -6.62
N LEU A 382 17.24 -8.20 -6.01
CA LEU A 382 17.10 -6.91 -6.70
C LEU A 382 18.44 -6.19 -6.92
N ASP A 383 19.41 -6.33 -6.01
CA ASP A 383 20.74 -5.75 -6.17
C ASP A 383 21.70 -6.69 -6.95
N LEU A 384 21.25 -7.92 -7.26
CA LEU A 384 22.00 -8.84 -8.10
C LEU A 384 22.11 -8.28 -9.52
N GLN A 385 23.34 -8.09 -9.99
CA GLN A 385 23.60 -7.46 -11.30
C GLN A 385 23.24 -8.36 -12.48
N ASP A 386 23.28 -9.69 -12.29
CA ASP A 386 23.00 -10.67 -13.33
C ASP A 386 21.51 -10.70 -13.71
N GLY A 387 21.21 -10.77 -15.00
CA GLY A 387 19.85 -10.87 -15.53
C GLY A 387 19.16 -12.19 -15.17
N TRP A 388 17.83 -12.18 -15.12
CA TRP A 388 16.98 -13.31 -14.80
C TRP A 388 16.50 -14.00 -16.08
N PRO A 389 16.74 -15.31 -16.24
CA PRO A 389 16.32 -16.03 -17.43
C PRO A 389 14.80 -16.17 -17.47
N ASP A 390 14.21 -15.96 -18.65
CA ASP A 390 12.84 -16.40 -18.95
C ASP A 390 12.80 -17.88 -19.41
N GLU A 391 11.61 -18.35 -19.78
CA GLU A 391 11.39 -19.73 -20.23
C GLU A 391 12.13 -20.07 -21.54
N ASP A 392 12.42 -19.06 -22.35
CA ASP A 392 13.16 -19.19 -23.62
C ASP A 392 14.68 -18.99 -23.44
N GLY A 393 15.12 -18.70 -22.21
CA GLY A 393 16.52 -18.46 -21.85
C GLY A 393 17.03 -17.04 -22.13
N ASN A 394 16.15 -16.07 -22.40
CA ASN A 394 16.54 -14.67 -22.50
C ASN A 394 16.71 -14.08 -21.11
N GLU A 395 17.74 -13.25 -20.92
CA GLU A 395 18.02 -12.59 -19.65
C GLU A 395 17.36 -11.21 -19.57
N TRP A 396 16.62 -10.97 -18.48
CA TRP A 396 15.92 -9.73 -18.20
C TRP A 396 16.39 -9.14 -16.86
N ASP A 397 16.51 -7.82 -16.74
CA ASP A 397 16.81 -7.19 -15.44
C ASP A 397 15.70 -7.47 -14.41
N VAL A 398 14.45 -7.54 -14.87
CA VAL A 398 13.27 -7.87 -14.08
C VAL A 398 12.40 -8.88 -14.85
N PRO A 399 11.98 -10.01 -14.26
CA PRO A 399 11.06 -10.94 -14.89
C PRO A 399 9.73 -10.31 -15.29
N VAL A 400 9.11 -10.84 -16.33
CA VAL A 400 7.82 -10.33 -16.84
C VAL A 400 6.72 -10.53 -15.80
N ALA A 401 5.96 -9.46 -15.52
CA ALA A 401 4.79 -9.51 -14.64
C ALA A 401 3.63 -10.27 -15.30
N ARG A 402 3.11 -11.29 -14.61
CA ARG A 402 2.05 -12.19 -15.12
C ARG A 402 0.84 -12.21 -14.19
N GLU A 403 -0.35 -12.30 -14.76
CA GLU A 403 -1.53 -12.65 -13.98
C GLU A 403 -1.43 -14.11 -13.59
N GLU A 404 -1.85 -14.46 -12.38
CA GLU A 404 -2.02 -15.88 -12.06
C GLU A 404 -3.22 -16.40 -12.86
N GLU A 405 -3.22 -17.63 -13.33
CA GLU A 405 -4.40 -18.22 -13.98
C GLU A 405 -4.86 -19.42 -13.16
N ASP A 406 -6.17 -19.67 -13.13
CA ASP A 406 -6.79 -20.83 -12.45
C ASP A 406 -6.36 -21.04 -10.98
N CYS A 407 -6.04 -19.97 -10.28
CA CYS A 407 -5.63 -20.05 -8.88
C CYS A 407 -6.84 -20.17 -7.96
N VAL A 408 -6.87 -21.26 -7.19
CA VAL A 408 -7.88 -21.56 -6.18
C VAL A 408 -7.20 -21.75 -4.83
N ASP A 409 -7.65 -20.99 -3.84
CA ASP A 409 -7.30 -21.18 -2.43
C ASP A 409 -8.28 -22.13 -1.75
N CYS A 410 -7.85 -22.76 -0.65
CA CYS A 410 -8.71 -23.50 0.27
C CYS A 410 -9.60 -24.58 -0.36
N PHE A 411 -9.14 -25.23 -1.44
CA PHE A 411 -9.89 -26.28 -2.14
C PHE A 411 -10.30 -27.49 -1.25
N LYS A 412 -9.70 -27.63 -0.06
CA LYS A 412 -10.03 -28.67 0.93
C LYS A 412 -11.23 -28.30 1.82
N TRP A 413 -11.65 -27.04 1.81
CA TRP A 413 -12.70 -26.50 2.66
C TRP A 413 -14.03 -26.37 1.91
N GLU A 414 -15.11 -26.67 2.60
CA GLU A 414 -16.49 -26.44 2.15
C GLU A 414 -17.00 -25.18 2.86
N PHE A 415 -17.31 -24.13 2.09
CA PHE A 415 -17.83 -22.86 2.60
C PHE A 415 -19.35 -22.78 2.40
N GLY A 416 -20.06 -22.26 3.39
CA GLY A 416 -21.51 -22.12 3.35
C GLY A 416 -22.06 -21.48 4.61
N ASP A 417 -23.40 -21.43 4.71
CA ASP A 417 -24.10 -20.99 5.93
C ASP A 417 -24.38 -22.22 6.80
N TYR A 418 -23.60 -22.35 7.87
CA TYR A 418 -23.65 -23.47 8.81
C TYR A 418 -23.94 -23.03 10.25
N LYS A 419 -23.69 -21.76 10.58
CA LYS A 419 -23.95 -21.17 11.89
C LYS A 419 -25.09 -20.17 11.75
N LYS A 420 -26.31 -20.61 12.05
CA LYS A 420 -27.45 -19.70 12.19
C LYS A 420 -27.12 -18.65 13.25
N ASP A 421 -27.29 -17.37 12.91
CA ASP A 421 -27.14 -16.25 13.83
C ASP A 421 -27.84 -16.58 15.15
N LYS A 422 -27.08 -16.57 16.25
CA LYS A 422 -27.62 -16.76 17.60
C LYS A 422 -28.31 -15.51 18.15
N ASP A 423 -28.35 -14.43 17.39
CA ASP A 423 -28.91 -13.15 17.79
C ASP A 423 -30.18 -12.87 16.99
N GLY A 424 -31.30 -13.26 17.60
CA GLY A 424 -32.63 -12.73 17.30
C GLY A 424 -33.08 -11.78 18.41
#